data_AF-A0A834RLN4-F1
#
_entry.id   AF-A0A834RLN4-F1
#
_cell.length_a   1.000
_cell.length_b   1.000
_cell.length_c   1.000
_cell.angle_alpha   90.00
_cell.angle_beta   90.00
_cell.angle_gamma   90.00
#
_symmetry.space_group_name_H-M   'P 1'
#
loop_
_entity.id
_entity.type
_entity.pdbx_description
1 polymer ?
#
loop_
_entity_poly.entity_id
_entity_poly.type
_entity_poly.pdbx_seq_one_letter_code
_entity_poly.pdbx_strand_id
1 'polypeptide(L)'
;MEQYGTIIEVFLNISDFVAFIWGPMKFLLLTARNYTDAFNSLLDMYLEIGESMPQFAQYQTLFQNNTHMQLALVNIYKDILEFHKEALRYFRQKKWQELFHTTWRPFSKTVAQLNKDMHRYKKLIENQISIAGYEAMQSSHSESMMHFEELKQVELHRKRLTVQQWLCRLDVQARHEDAIKNRHANSGDWLLQNSIFRKWYDFQSCWEPLLRLSGMPGAGKTILASRVIDACRCLPQARVAFFYCRNTDGDRNALVAVARTIISQLVVENDMLLLKVFETAQASGEAVLSSRSMAKTLLAIALQTFPTSQKTYIIIDGLDEYAREDRKEISIWFKEQVRSIPRQDLGQLRCLFVSQDDGFARKDLSDCTSLVLTAMHTQADIEVYCQMWHQRIEERFGPLDPNDYNISKLVAARAQDTIYSSKSQQETDM
;
A
#
# COMPACT_ATOMS: atom_id res chain seq x y z
N MET A 1 -24.21 6.45 -25.06
CA MET A 1 -22.74 6.35 -25.26
C MET A 1 -22.34 6.22 -26.72
N GLU A 2 -23.05 5.45 -27.55
CA GLU A 2 -22.74 5.34 -29.00
C GLU A 2 -22.73 6.70 -29.71
N GLN A 3 -23.75 7.52 -29.49
CA GLN A 3 -23.83 8.89 -30.05
C GLN A 3 -22.66 9.79 -29.62
N TYR A 4 -22.24 9.73 -28.34
CA TYR A 4 -21.05 10.45 -27.86
C TYR A 4 -19.75 9.91 -28.47
N GLY A 5 -19.68 8.60 -28.74
CA GLY A 5 -18.53 7.96 -29.39
C GLY A 5 -18.28 8.51 -30.79
N THR A 6 -19.34 8.65 -31.59
CA THR A 6 -19.27 9.20 -32.96
C THR A 6 -18.78 10.65 -32.97
N ILE A 7 -19.23 11.47 -32.01
CA ILE A 7 -18.79 12.87 -31.89
C ILE A 7 -17.28 12.94 -31.63
N ILE A 8 -16.77 12.09 -30.73
CA ILE A 8 -15.34 12.06 -30.39
C ILE A 8 -14.50 11.64 -31.59
N GLU A 9 -14.95 10.65 -32.38
CA GLU A 9 -14.26 10.21 -33.60
C GLU A 9 -14.16 11.32 -34.64
N VAL A 10 -15.19 12.16 -34.79
CA VAL A 10 -15.14 13.33 -35.68
C VAL A 10 -14.07 14.34 -35.23
N PHE A 11 -13.96 14.60 -33.93
CA PHE A 11 -13.00 15.56 -33.39
C PHE A 11 -11.55 15.09 -33.41
N LEU A 12 -11.32 13.78 -33.27
CA LEU A 12 -9.97 13.20 -33.37
C LEU A 12 -9.35 13.38 -34.77
N ASN A 13 -10.17 13.47 -35.82
CA ASN A 13 -9.68 13.75 -37.17
C ASN A 13 -9.13 15.17 -37.35
N ILE A 14 -9.39 16.09 -36.41
CA ILE A 14 -8.95 17.49 -36.48
C ILE A 14 -7.55 17.65 -35.87
N SER A 15 -7.27 16.95 -34.77
CA SER A 15 -5.97 17.01 -34.08
C SER A 15 -5.86 15.94 -33.00
N ASP A 16 -4.70 15.28 -32.93
CA ASP A 16 -4.40 14.28 -31.89
C ASP A 16 -4.45 14.87 -30.47
N PHE A 17 -4.24 16.18 -30.32
CA PHE A 17 -4.29 16.85 -29.02
C PHE A 17 -5.70 16.81 -28.39
N VAL A 18 -6.73 16.74 -29.22
CA VAL A 18 -8.14 16.69 -28.79
C VAL A 18 -8.43 15.37 -28.05
N ALA A 19 -7.64 14.32 -28.31
CA ALA A 19 -7.71 13.04 -27.62
C ALA A 19 -7.45 13.16 -26.10
N PHE A 20 -6.59 14.07 -25.68
CA PHE A 20 -6.27 14.25 -24.24
C PHE A 20 -7.43 14.86 -23.44
N ILE A 21 -8.40 15.48 -24.10
CA ILE A 21 -9.61 16.00 -23.46
C ILE A 21 -10.73 14.96 -23.54
N TRP A 22 -11.05 14.50 -24.75
CA TRP A 22 -12.22 13.63 -24.96
C TRP A 22 -11.99 12.16 -24.60
N GLY A 23 -10.75 11.68 -24.67
CA GLY A 23 -10.38 10.31 -24.29
C GLY A 23 -10.67 10.01 -22.82
N PRO A 24 -10.13 10.80 -21.87
CA PRO A 24 -10.46 10.68 -20.45
C PRO A 24 -11.95 10.81 -20.17
N MET A 25 -12.64 11.77 -20.79
CA MET A 25 -14.08 11.94 -20.63
C MET A 25 -14.86 10.69 -21.03
N LYS A 26 -14.57 10.14 -22.22
CA LYS A 26 -15.18 8.89 -22.70
C LYS A 26 -14.88 7.74 -21.74
N PHE A 27 -13.63 7.59 -21.32
CA PHE A 27 -13.22 6.53 -20.39
C PHE A 27 -13.97 6.62 -19.06
N LEU A 28 -14.05 7.81 -18.47
CA LEU A 28 -14.67 8.05 -17.17
C LEU A 28 -16.18 7.78 -17.24
N LEU A 29 -16.87 8.29 -18.26
CA LEU A 29 -18.30 8.04 -18.48
C LEU A 29 -18.58 6.57 -18.76
N LEU A 30 -17.76 5.88 -19.55
CA LEU A 30 -17.89 4.43 -19.76
C LEU A 30 -17.64 3.63 -18.48
N THR A 31 -16.70 4.07 -17.65
CA THR A 31 -16.38 3.42 -16.37
C THR A 31 -17.53 3.57 -15.38
N ALA A 32 -18.15 4.75 -15.32
CA ALA A 32 -19.25 5.04 -14.42
C ALA A 32 -20.63 4.55 -14.92
N ARG A 33 -20.78 4.22 -16.22
CA ARG A 33 -22.09 3.98 -16.88
C ARG A 33 -23.05 3.02 -16.18
N ASN A 34 -22.52 2.03 -15.46
CA ASN A 34 -23.30 0.99 -14.78
C ASN A 34 -23.57 1.32 -13.30
N TYR A 35 -23.14 2.49 -12.84
CA TYR A 35 -23.30 2.95 -11.46
C TYR A 35 -23.89 4.36 -11.49
N THR A 36 -25.23 4.41 -11.42
CA THR A 36 -26.05 5.61 -11.69
C THR A 36 -25.60 6.84 -10.91
N ASP A 37 -25.33 6.70 -9.61
CA ASP A 37 -24.96 7.84 -8.76
C ASP A 37 -23.62 8.45 -9.19
N ALA A 38 -22.62 7.63 -9.50
CA ALA A 38 -21.33 8.13 -10.01
C ALA A 38 -21.46 8.68 -11.42
N PHE A 39 -22.28 8.06 -12.28
CA PHE A 39 -22.50 8.54 -13.64
C PHE A 39 -23.14 9.94 -13.63
N ASN A 40 -24.20 10.12 -12.85
CA ASN A 40 -24.88 11.41 -12.71
C ASN A 40 -23.95 12.45 -12.07
N SER A 41 -23.28 12.09 -10.97
CA SER A 41 -22.36 13.03 -10.32
C SER A 41 -21.20 13.46 -11.22
N LEU A 42 -20.70 12.55 -12.08
CA LEU A 42 -19.67 12.87 -13.04
C LEU A 42 -20.20 13.74 -14.18
N LEU A 43 -21.43 13.50 -14.65
CA LEU A 43 -22.11 14.37 -15.62
C LEU A 43 -22.32 15.78 -15.07
N ASP A 44 -22.75 15.91 -13.82
CA ASP A 44 -22.93 17.20 -13.15
C ASP A 44 -21.60 17.97 -13.11
N MET A 45 -20.48 17.29 -12.79
CA MET A 45 -19.15 17.91 -12.84
C MET A 45 -18.76 18.37 -14.25
N TYR A 46 -19.05 17.57 -15.29
CA TYR A 46 -18.80 17.98 -16.68
C TYR A 46 -19.69 19.14 -17.11
N LEU A 47 -20.94 19.19 -16.64
CA LEU A 47 -21.85 20.29 -16.89
C LEU A 47 -21.30 21.58 -16.29
N GLU A 48 -20.85 21.55 -15.02
CA GLU A 48 -20.22 22.71 -14.37
C GLU A 48 -18.96 23.19 -15.12
N ILE A 49 -18.10 22.27 -15.59
CA ILE A 49 -16.94 22.60 -16.41
C ILE A 49 -17.37 23.26 -17.72
N GLY A 50 -18.41 22.74 -18.38
CA GLY A 50 -18.98 23.29 -19.60
C GLY A 50 -19.54 24.70 -19.41
N GLU A 51 -20.28 24.93 -18.32
CA GLU A 51 -20.82 26.25 -17.95
C GLU A 51 -19.69 27.27 -17.62
N SER A 52 -18.54 26.77 -17.18
CA SER A 52 -17.33 27.57 -16.92
C SER A 52 -16.60 28.00 -18.21
N MET A 53 -17.02 27.54 -19.39
CA MET A 53 -16.39 27.94 -20.65
C MET A 53 -16.92 29.29 -21.16
N PRO A 54 -16.04 30.19 -21.66
CA PRO A 54 -16.47 31.40 -22.37
C PRO A 54 -16.97 31.07 -23.78
N GLN A 55 -17.72 32.00 -24.38
CA GLN A 55 -18.16 31.89 -25.77
C GLN A 55 -17.02 32.18 -26.75
N PHE A 56 -16.12 31.20 -26.94
CA PHE A 56 -14.85 31.39 -27.68
C PHE A 56 -14.99 32.02 -29.06
N ALA A 57 -16.08 31.76 -29.78
CA ALA A 57 -16.34 32.32 -31.10
C ALA A 57 -16.39 33.87 -31.10
N GLN A 58 -16.83 34.49 -30.01
CA GLN A 58 -16.93 35.96 -29.90
C GLN A 58 -15.57 36.63 -29.66
N TYR A 59 -14.58 35.88 -29.16
CA TYR A 59 -13.30 36.42 -28.71
C TYR A 59 -12.12 36.02 -29.62
N GLN A 60 -12.40 35.46 -30.80
CA GLN A 60 -11.40 34.91 -31.71
C GLN A 60 -10.30 35.92 -32.09
N THR A 61 -10.68 37.18 -32.37
CA THR A 61 -9.73 38.26 -32.71
C THR A 61 -8.87 38.69 -31.53
N LEU A 62 -9.38 38.59 -30.30
CA LEU A 62 -8.62 38.91 -29.08
C LEU A 62 -7.57 37.83 -28.78
N PHE A 63 -7.90 36.55 -29.01
CA PHE A 63 -6.93 35.47 -28.84
C PHE A 63 -5.77 35.55 -29.83
N GLN A 64 -5.98 36.11 -31.03
CA GLN A 64 -4.90 36.27 -32.02
C GLN A 64 -3.89 37.37 -31.62
N ASN A 65 -4.35 38.41 -30.91
CA ASN A 65 -3.59 39.64 -30.70
C ASN A 65 -3.17 39.88 -29.24
N ASN A 66 -3.67 39.09 -28.28
CA ASN A 66 -3.40 39.30 -26.85
C ASN A 66 -2.86 38.02 -26.20
N THR A 67 -1.58 38.06 -25.80
CA THR A 67 -0.89 36.96 -25.12
C THR A 67 -1.55 36.55 -23.80
N HIS A 68 -2.10 37.48 -23.03
CA HIS A 68 -2.79 37.14 -21.76
C HIS A 68 -4.10 36.40 -21.99
N MET A 69 -4.81 36.69 -23.09
CA MET A 69 -5.99 35.93 -23.49
C MET A 69 -5.61 34.50 -23.91
N GLN A 70 -4.49 34.34 -24.62
CA GLN A 70 -3.93 33.01 -24.93
C GLN A 70 -3.54 32.26 -23.65
N LEU A 71 -2.91 32.93 -22.69
CA LEU A 71 -2.54 32.31 -21.41
C LEU A 71 -3.77 31.93 -20.57
N ALA A 72 -4.82 32.75 -20.55
CA ALA A 72 -6.09 32.40 -19.90
C ALA A 72 -6.71 31.14 -20.54
N LEU A 73 -6.68 31.03 -21.86
CA LEU A 73 -7.13 29.84 -22.58
C LEU A 73 -6.29 28.60 -22.21
N VAL A 74 -4.96 28.75 -22.16
CA VAL A 74 -4.04 27.67 -21.73
C VAL A 74 -4.37 27.21 -20.31
N ASN A 75 -4.63 28.13 -19.38
CA ASN A 75 -5.00 27.79 -18.00
C ASN A 75 -6.33 27.04 -17.92
N ILE A 76 -7.35 27.44 -18.70
CA ILE A 76 -8.63 26.69 -18.78
C ILE A 76 -8.37 25.24 -19.22
N TYR A 77 -7.56 25.02 -20.26
CA TYR A 77 -7.22 23.66 -20.68
C TYR A 77 -6.40 22.90 -19.64
N LYS A 78 -5.50 23.58 -18.94
CA LYS A 78 -4.73 22.99 -17.83
C LYS A 78 -5.66 22.52 -16.70
N ASP A 79 -6.66 23.30 -16.33
CA ASP A 79 -7.63 22.94 -15.28
C ASP A 79 -8.46 21.73 -15.67
N ILE A 80 -8.89 21.63 -16.94
CA ILE A 80 -9.60 20.44 -17.48
C ILE A 80 -8.71 19.20 -17.41
N LEU A 81 -7.44 19.32 -17.79
CA LEU A 81 -6.49 18.21 -17.74
C LEU A 81 -6.20 17.79 -16.30
N GLU A 82 -6.12 18.73 -15.36
CA GLU A 82 -5.94 18.43 -13.94
C GLU A 82 -7.19 17.75 -13.36
N PHE A 83 -8.40 18.21 -13.72
CA PHE A 83 -9.64 17.51 -13.39
C PHE A 83 -9.63 16.06 -13.90
N HIS A 84 -9.33 15.86 -15.19
CA HIS A 84 -9.28 14.52 -15.77
C HIS A 84 -8.25 13.64 -15.09
N LYS A 85 -7.07 14.17 -14.75
CA LYS A 85 -6.03 13.45 -14.02
C LYS A 85 -6.53 12.99 -12.65
N GLU A 86 -7.17 13.87 -11.88
CA GLU A 86 -7.73 13.53 -10.57
C GLU A 86 -8.89 12.53 -10.67
N ALA A 87 -9.79 12.71 -11.63
CA ALA A 87 -10.89 11.78 -11.89
C ALA A 87 -10.36 10.40 -12.33
N LEU A 88 -9.38 10.35 -13.25
CA LEU A 88 -8.75 9.09 -13.66
C LEU A 88 -8.06 8.42 -12.48
N ARG A 89 -7.37 9.18 -11.62
CA ARG A 89 -6.76 8.65 -10.40
C ARG A 89 -7.81 8.03 -9.47
N TYR A 90 -9.00 8.62 -9.38
CA TYR A 90 -10.12 8.11 -8.61
C TYR A 90 -10.70 6.82 -9.21
N PHE A 91 -11.13 6.85 -10.47
CA PHE A 91 -11.83 5.73 -11.12
C PHE A 91 -10.92 4.55 -11.51
N ARG A 92 -9.59 4.74 -11.52
CA ARG A 92 -8.61 3.65 -11.69
C ARG A 92 -8.35 2.85 -10.41
N GLN A 93 -8.79 3.32 -9.25
CA GLN A 93 -8.61 2.56 -8.01
C GLN A 93 -9.48 1.32 -8.03
N LYS A 94 -8.97 0.23 -7.46
CA LYS A 94 -9.81 -0.96 -7.27
C LYS A 94 -10.86 -0.63 -6.20
N LYS A 95 -12.03 -1.25 -6.33
CA LYS A 95 -13.15 -1.06 -5.39
C LYS A 95 -13.71 0.36 -5.30
N TRP A 96 -13.43 1.24 -6.28
CA TRP A 96 -13.97 2.61 -6.26
C TRP A 96 -15.50 2.63 -6.15
N GLN A 97 -16.21 1.63 -6.70
CA GLN A 97 -17.67 1.52 -6.60
C GLN A 97 -18.12 1.31 -5.14
N GLU A 98 -17.45 0.43 -4.40
CA GLU A 98 -17.75 0.13 -3.00
C GLU A 98 -17.39 1.31 -2.08
N LEU A 99 -16.44 2.14 -2.51
CA LEU A 99 -15.94 3.30 -1.75
C LEU A 99 -16.60 4.62 -2.17
N PHE A 100 -17.49 4.61 -3.16
CA PHE A 100 -17.98 5.83 -3.81
C PHE A 100 -18.64 6.79 -2.83
N HIS A 101 -19.62 6.31 -2.05
CA HIS A 101 -20.37 7.17 -1.12
C HIS A 101 -19.47 7.82 -0.05
N THR A 102 -18.40 7.15 0.34
CA THR A 102 -17.45 7.64 1.34
C THR A 102 -16.46 8.66 0.76
N THR A 103 -16.01 8.43 -0.48
CA THR A 103 -14.85 9.12 -1.07
C THR A 103 -15.23 10.19 -2.09
N TRP A 104 -16.45 10.17 -2.62
CA TRP A 104 -16.90 11.12 -3.63
C TRP A 104 -16.98 12.56 -3.11
N ARG A 105 -17.52 12.78 -1.91
CA ARG A 105 -17.68 14.14 -1.36
C ARG A 105 -16.34 14.87 -1.14
N PRO A 106 -15.29 14.24 -0.57
CA PRO A 106 -13.96 14.85 -0.54
C PRO A 106 -13.38 15.12 -1.94
N PHE A 107 -13.59 14.20 -2.89
CA PHE A 107 -13.17 14.39 -4.28
C PHE A 107 -13.89 15.59 -4.93
N SER A 108 -15.21 15.69 -4.79
CA SER A 108 -16.00 16.77 -5.39
C SER A 108 -15.62 18.16 -4.85
N LYS A 109 -15.22 18.27 -3.59
CA LYS A 109 -14.65 19.52 -3.06
C LYS A 109 -13.35 19.93 -3.76
N THR A 110 -12.51 18.96 -4.13
CA THR A 110 -11.26 19.23 -4.88
C THR A 110 -11.59 19.74 -6.29
N VAL A 111 -12.55 19.10 -6.96
CA VAL A 111 -13.01 19.53 -8.29
C VAL A 111 -13.68 20.90 -8.25
N ALA A 112 -14.52 21.17 -7.24
CA ALA A 112 -15.17 22.46 -7.07
C ALA A 112 -14.17 23.62 -6.92
N GLN A 113 -12.99 23.36 -6.35
CA GLN A 113 -11.92 24.36 -6.28
C GLN A 113 -11.34 24.65 -7.67
N LEU A 114 -11.06 23.62 -8.49
CA LEU A 114 -10.63 23.79 -9.89
C LEU A 114 -11.68 24.56 -10.72
N ASN A 115 -12.97 24.25 -10.54
CA ASN A 115 -14.06 24.94 -11.25
C ASN A 115 -14.13 26.44 -10.90
N LYS A 116 -13.85 26.85 -9.66
CA LYS A 116 -13.80 28.27 -9.29
C LYS A 116 -12.75 29.03 -10.07
N ASP A 117 -11.64 28.38 -10.39
CA ASP A 117 -10.54 29.01 -11.12
C ASP A 117 -10.86 29.11 -12.61
N MET A 118 -11.48 28.10 -13.21
CA MET A 118 -12.03 28.19 -14.56
C MET A 118 -13.04 29.34 -14.71
N HIS A 119 -13.94 29.52 -13.75
CA HIS A 119 -14.88 30.66 -13.72
C HIS A 119 -14.16 32.02 -13.66
N ARG A 120 -13.02 32.11 -12.98
CA ARG A 120 -12.22 33.33 -12.90
C ARG A 120 -11.58 33.64 -14.27
N TYR A 121 -11.04 32.63 -14.95
CA TYR A 121 -10.51 32.77 -16.32
C TYR A 121 -11.59 33.14 -17.33
N LYS A 122 -12.79 32.57 -17.22
CA LYS A 122 -13.95 32.98 -18.02
C LYS A 122 -14.22 34.48 -17.87
N LYS A 123 -14.27 34.98 -16.64
CA LYS A 123 -14.47 36.42 -16.36
C LYS A 123 -13.34 37.30 -16.90
N LEU A 124 -12.08 36.85 -16.88
CA LEU A 124 -10.97 37.58 -17.53
C LEU A 124 -11.24 37.76 -19.02
N ILE A 125 -11.64 36.69 -19.69
CA ILE A 125 -11.90 36.66 -21.13
C ILE A 125 -13.11 37.55 -21.46
N GLU A 126 -14.20 37.42 -20.70
CA GLU A 126 -15.43 38.17 -20.94
C GLU A 126 -15.28 39.67 -20.66
N ASN A 127 -14.52 40.05 -19.64
CA ASN A 127 -14.33 41.45 -19.23
C ASN A 127 -13.09 42.12 -19.85
N GLN A 128 -12.31 41.41 -20.69
CA GLN A 128 -11.12 41.93 -21.37
C GLN A 128 -10.14 42.63 -20.40
N ILE A 129 -9.90 42.00 -19.25
CA ILE A 129 -9.18 42.60 -18.11
C ILE A 129 -7.74 42.98 -18.50
N SER A 130 -7.25 44.10 -17.94
CA SER A 130 -5.89 44.60 -18.17
C SER A 130 -4.80 43.64 -17.67
N ILE A 131 -3.56 43.86 -18.10
CA ILE A 131 -2.37 43.08 -17.67
C ILE A 131 -2.28 43.02 -16.13
N ALA A 132 -2.42 44.17 -15.46
CA ALA A 132 -2.40 44.25 -14.01
C ALA A 132 -3.53 43.43 -13.35
N GLY A 133 -4.71 43.38 -13.97
CA GLY A 133 -5.82 42.55 -13.46
C GLY A 133 -5.61 41.05 -13.70
N TYR A 134 -4.94 40.66 -14.79
CA TYR A 134 -4.52 39.28 -15.03
C TYR A 134 -3.50 38.81 -13.98
N GLU A 135 -2.46 39.61 -13.72
CA GLU A 135 -1.41 39.30 -12.74
C GLU A 135 -1.95 39.21 -11.30
N ALA A 136 -2.84 40.14 -10.91
CA ALA A 136 -3.52 40.10 -9.62
C ALA A 136 -4.38 38.82 -9.48
N MET A 137 -5.05 38.39 -10.55
CA MET A 137 -5.85 37.18 -10.53
C MET A 137 -4.99 35.91 -10.45
N GLN A 138 -3.89 35.83 -11.20
CA GLN A 138 -2.93 34.71 -11.12
C GLN A 138 -2.34 34.58 -9.72
N SER A 139 -1.99 35.70 -9.09
CA SER A 139 -1.48 35.72 -7.71
C SER A 139 -2.53 35.20 -6.73
N SER A 140 -3.78 35.70 -6.83
CA SER A 140 -4.89 35.24 -6.00
C SER A 140 -5.26 33.76 -6.23
N HIS A 141 -5.12 33.27 -7.46
CA HIS A 141 -5.30 31.86 -7.80
C HIS A 141 -4.24 30.99 -7.10
N SER A 142 -2.97 31.37 -7.21
CA SER A 142 -1.87 30.64 -6.56
C SER A 142 -2.04 30.58 -5.05
N GLU A 143 -2.39 31.70 -4.40
CA GLU A 143 -2.67 31.76 -2.96
C GLU A 143 -3.86 30.87 -2.57
N SER A 144 -4.97 30.94 -3.31
CA SER A 144 -6.16 30.11 -3.05
C SER A 144 -5.86 28.62 -3.19
N MET A 145 -5.02 28.23 -4.15
CA MET A 145 -4.63 26.84 -4.37
C MET A 145 -3.72 26.33 -3.26
N MET A 146 -2.74 27.14 -2.84
CA MET A 146 -1.87 26.80 -1.70
C MET A 146 -2.69 26.62 -0.42
N HIS A 147 -3.59 27.57 -0.14
CA HIS A 147 -4.45 27.49 1.05
C HIS A 147 -5.39 26.28 1.01
N PHE A 148 -5.96 25.96 -0.15
CA PHE A 148 -6.82 24.78 -0.30
C PHE A 148 -6.05 23.47 -0.05
N GLU A 149 -4.85 23.34 -0.61
CA GLU A 149 -4.01 22.16 -0.40
C GLU A 149 -3.57 22.04 1.05
N GLU A 150 -3.21 23.15 1.71
CA GLU A 150 -2.90 23.17 3.14
C GLU A 150 -4.08 22.67 3.99
N LEU A 151 -5.29 23.22 3.78
CA LEU A 151 -6.49 22.78 4.50
C LEU A 151 -6.80 21.29 4.28
N LYS A 152 -6.62 20.82 3.05
CA LYS A 152 -6.79 19.40 2.70
C LYS A 152 -5.79 18.52 3.43
N GLN A 153 -4.51 18.90 3.48
CA GLN A 153 -3.49 18.16 4.22
C GLN A 153 -3.76 18.15 5.73
N VAL A 154 -4.21 19.27 6.30
CA VAL A 154 -4.61 19.36 7.71
C VAL A 154 -5.81 18.44 7.99
N GLU A 155 -6.82 18.42 7.11
CA GLU A 155 -7.98 17.54 7.26
C GLU A 155 -7.58 16.06 7.19
N LEU A 156 -6.75 15.67 6.21
CA LEU A 156 -6.26 14.31 6.05
C LEU A 156 -5.39 13.89 7.24
N HIS A 157 -4.51 14.77 7.72
CA HIS A 157 -3.69 14.52 8.91
C HIS A 157 -4.56 14.26 10.15
N ARG A 158 -5.58 15.11 10.38
CA ARG A 158 -6.53 14.93 11.50
C ARG A 158 -7.24 13.59 11.41
N LYS A 159 -7.76 13.21 10.24
CA LYS A 159 -8.40 11.91 10.01
C LYS A 159 -7.43 10.75 10.25
N ARG A 160 -6.18 10.89 9.82
CA ARG A 160 -5.12 9.89 10.03
C ARG A 160 -4.85 9.66 11.51
N LEU A 161 -4.76 10.73 12.31
CA LEU A 161 -4.62 10.60 13.77
C LEU A 161 -5.81 9.88 14.40
N THR A 162 -7.05 10.26 14.03
CA THR A 162 -8.26 9.58 14.54
C THR A 162 -8.28 8.09 14.18
N VAL A 163 -7.95 7.76 12.93
CA VAL A 163 -7.89 6.35 12.47
C VAL A 163 -6.80 5.58 13.20
N GLN A 164 -5.61 6.16 13.39
CA GLN A 164 -4.51 5.51 14.12
C GLN A 164 -4.89 5.23 15.58
N GLN A 165 -5.56 6.19 16.25
CA GLN A 165 -6.08 6.01 17.61
C GLN A 165 -7.14 4.92 17.68
N TRP A 166 -8.12 4.94 16.77
CA TRP A 166 -9.22 3.97 16.76
C TRP A 166 -8.77 2.55 16.41
N LEU A 167 -7.82 2.41 15.49
CA LEU A 167 -7.23 1.11 15.18
C LEU A 167 -6.42 0.56 16.36
N CYS A 168 -5.89 1.41 17.25
CA CYS A 168 -5.11 0.99 18.42
C CYS A 168 -4.09 -0.10 18.05
N ARG A 169 -3.24 0.19 17.06
CA ARG A 169 -2.30 -0.80 16.51
C ARG A 169 -1.27 -1.24 17.55
N LEU A 170 -0.76 -2.47 17.40
CA LEU A 170 0.42 -2.91 18.14
C LEU A 170 1.68 -2.24 17.59
N ASP A 171 2.64 -1.96 18.46
CA ASP A 171 3.95 -1.45 18.05
C ASP A 171 4.84 -2.58 17.51
N VAL A 172 4.55 -2.98 16.27
CA VAL A 172 5.37 -3.93 15.52
C VAL A 172 6.67 -3.31 15.01
N GLN A 173 6.76 -1.98 14.99
CA GLN A 173 7.91 -1.27 14.43
C GLN A 173 9.10 -1.31 15.40
N ALA A 174 8.88 -1.11 16.70
CA ALA A 174 9.93 -1.28 17.71
C ALA A 174 10.56 -2.69 17.65
N ARG A 175 9.73 -3.72 17.46
CA ARG A 175 10.19 -5.11 17.29
C ARG A 175 11.00 -5.31 16.01
N HIS A 176 10.54 -4.71 14.92
CA HIS A 176 11.26 -4.76 13.66
C HIS A 176 12.65 -4.11 13.79
N GLU A 177 12.72 -2.97 14.47
CA GLU A 177 13.99 -2.28 14.76
C GLU A 177 14.91 -3.12 15.65
N ASP A 178 14.37 -3.80 16.67
CA ASP A 178 15.16 -4.71 17.49
C ASP A 178 15.65 -5.93 16.71
N ALA A 179 14.84 -6.47 15.78
CA ALA A 179 15.27 -7.53 14.87
C ALA A 179 16.39 -7.04 13.94
N ILE A 180 16.29 -5.81 13.42
CA ILE A 180 17.34 -5.19 12.59
C ILE A 180 18.63 -4.98 13.40
N LYS A 181 18.55 -4.44 14.63
CA LYS A 181 19.73 -4.23 15.50
C LYS A 181 20.49 -5.53 15.78
N ASN A 182 19.76 -6.64 15.88
CA ASN A 182 20.32 -7.96 16.12
C ASN A 182 20.72 -8.70 14.83
N ARG A 183 20.35 -8.18 13.66
CA ARG A 183 20.69 -8.74 12.35
C ARG A 183 22.04 -8.18 11.89
N HIS A 184 22.97 -9.07 11.53
CA HIS A 184 24.20 -8.66 10.85
C HIS A 184 23.90 -8.27 9.39
N ALA A 185 24.68 -7.34 8.81
CA ALA A 185 24.39 -6.69 7.53
C ALA A 185 24.07 -7.68 6.38
N ASN A 186 24.76 -8.81 6.34
CA ASN A 186 24.63 -9.82 5.27
C ASN A 186 23.81 -11.05 5.68
N SER A 187 23.29 -11.08 6.92
CA SER A 187 22.55 -12.25 7.40
C SER A 187 21.24 -12.42 6.65
N GLY A 188 20.99 -13.65 6.17
CA GLY A 188 19.82 -13.97 5.37
C GLY A 188 19.91 -13.58 3.89
N ASP A 189 21.06 -13.10 3.38
CA ASP A 189 21.21 -12.78 1.95
C ASP A 189 21.03 -14.00 1.04
N TRP A 190 21.38 -15.18 1.54
CA TRP A 190 21.13 -16.45 0.86
C TRP A 190 19.65 -16.65 0.54
N LEU A 191 18.73 -16.14 1.39
CA LEU A 191 17.29 -16.25 1.16
C LEU A 191 16.87 -15.45 -0.07
N LEU A 192 17.47 -14.28 -0.29
CA LEU A 192 17.23 -13.46 -1.49
C LEU A 192 17.79 -14.12 -2.77
N GLN A 193 18.70 -15.09 -2.63
CA GLN A 193 19.24 -15.89 -3.72
C GLN A 193 18.48 -17.21 -3.94
N ASN A 194 17.70 -17.65 -2.96
CA ASN A 194 16.94 -18.88 -3.04
C ASN A 194 15.89 -18.83 -4.16
N SER A 195 15.83 -19.89 -4.98
CA SER A 195 14.97 -19.94 -6.16
C SER A 195 13.47 -19.92 -5.82
N ILE A 196 13.06 -20.52 -4.70
CA ILE A 196 11.68 -20.53 -4.23
C ILE A 196 11.29 -19.13 -3.77
N PHE A 197 12.12 -18.52 -2.93
CA PHE A 197 11.87 -17.17 -2.44
C PHE A 197 11.83 -16.15 -3.58
N ARG A 198 12.75 -16.23 -4.54
CA ARG A 198 12.77 -15.33 -5.70
C ARG A 198 11.49 -15.36 -6.52
N LYS A 199 10.88 -16.54 -6.73
CA LYS A 199 9.59 -16.65 -7.43
C LYS A 199 8.46 -15.93 -6.68
N TRP A 200 8.49 -15.96 -5.35
CA TRP A 200 7.54 -15.23 -4.51
C TRP A 200 7.87 -13.73 -4.36
N TYR A 201 9.15 -13.36 -4.46
CA TYR A 201 9.64 -11.98 -4.31
C TYR A 201 9.60 -11.15 -5.60
N ASP A 202 9.71 -11.79 -6.77
CA ASP A 202 9.82 -11.11 -8.07
C ASP A 202 8.57 -10.29 -8.40
N PHE A 203 8.73 -8.98 -8.58
CA PHE A 203 7.63 -8.06 -8.85
C PHE A 203 6.85 -8.39 -10.13
N GLN A 204 7.51 -8.93 -11.17
CA GLN A 204 6.93 -9.06 -12.52
C GLN A 204 5.88 -10.16 -12.60
N SER A 205 6.13 -11.32 -12.01
CA SER A 205 5.18 -12.43 -12.03
C SER A 205 5.27 -13.29 -10.77
N CYS A 206 4.13 -13.74 -10.26
CA CYS A 206 4.08 -14.65 -9.13
C CYS A 206 2.82 -15.51 -9.22
N TRP A 207 3.03 -16.78 -9.54
CA TRP A 207 1.97 -17.79 -9.62
C TRP A 207 1.68 -18.45 -8.27
N GLU A 208 2.61 -18.32 -7.33
CA GLU A 208 2.54 -18.91 -5.98
C GLU A 208 2.61 -17.80 -4.91
N PRO A 209 1.53 -17.01 -4.73
CA PRO A 209 1.51 -15.85 -3.82
C PRO A 209 1.58 -16.19 -2.33
N LEU A 210 1.46 -17.47 -1.97
CA LEU A 210 1.47 -17.96 -0.59
C LEU A 210 2.77 -18.71 -0.33
N LEU A 211 3.63 -18.15 0.51
CA LEU A 211 4.91 -18.74 0.90
C LEU A 211 4.90 -19.03 2.41
N ARG A 212 5.42 -20.19 2.78
CA ARG A 212 5.71 -20.56 4.17
C ARG A 212 7.22 -20.66 4.35
N LEU A 213 7.75 -19.96 5.34
CA LEU A 213 9.11 -20.13 5.83
C LEU A 213 9.06 -20.84 7.18
N SER A 214 9.61 -22.05 7.26
CA SER A 214 9.60 -22.83 8.50
C SER A 214 10.98 -23.26 8.96
N GLY A 215 11.12 -23.53 10.25
CA GLY A 215 12.38 -23.98 10.84
C GLY A 215 12.25 -24.18 12.34
N MET A 216 13.21 -24.87 12.94
CA MET A 216 13.23 -25.12 14.37
C MET A 216 13.29 -23.84 15.22
N PRO A 217 12.89 -23.89 16.49
CA PRO A 217 13.16 -22.81 17.46
C PRO A 217 14.62 -22.33 17.38
N GLY A 218 14.83 -21.02 17.42
CA GLY A 218 16.19 -20.46 17.39
C GLY A 218 16.88 -20.41 16.02
N ALA A 219 16.28 -20.94 14.94
CA ALA A 219 16.88 -20.94 13.59
C ALA A 219 16.99 -19.56 12.89
N GLY A 220 16.79 -18.45 13.61
CA GLY A 220 16.87 -17.10 13.03
C GLY A 220 15.67 -16.68 12.16
N LYS A 221 14.53 -17.38 12.25
CA LYS A 221 13.30 -17.08 11.47
C LYS A 221 12.88 -15.60 11.51
N THR A 222 12.79 -15.00 12.69
CA THR A 222 12.45 -13.57 12.88
C THR A 222 13.49 -12.64 12.25
N ILE A 223 14.77 -12.99 12.29
CA ILE A 223 15.84 -12.24 11.63
C ILE A 223 15.65 -12.31 10.10
N LEU A 224 15.33 -13.48 9.56
CA LEU A 224 15.00 -13.63 8.13
C LEU A 224 13.72 -12.87 7.75
N ALA A 225 12.68 -12.92 8.58
CA ALA A 225 11.45 -12.15 8.37
C ALA A 225 11.74 -10.65 8.28
N SER A 226 12.60 -10.12 9.18
CA SER A 226 13.05 -8.73 9.10
C SER A 226 13.80 -8.43 7.79
N ARG A 227 14.65 -9.35 7.31
CA ARG A 227 15.41 -9.20 6.06
C ARG A 227 14.48 -9.14 4.85
N VAL A 228 13.44 -9.99 4.84
CA VAL A 228 12.40 -9.99 3.80
C VAL A 228 11.63 -8.67 3.80
N ILE A 229 11.20 -8.18 4.97
CA ILE A 229 10.47 -6.92 5.09
C ILE A 229 11.29 -5.77 4.47
N ASP A 230 12.57 -5.65 4.82
CA ASP A 230 13.43 -4.59 4.28
C ASP A 230 13.67 -4.74 2.78
N ALA A 231 13.92 -5.97 2.31
CA ALA A 231 14.10 -6.24 0.89
C ALA A 231 12.83 -5.89 0.08
N CYS A 232 11.63 -6.18 0.61
CA CYS A 232 10.37 -5.83 -0.05
C CYS A 232 10.12 -4.32 -0.04
N ARG A 233 10.54 -3.59 1.00
CA ARG A 233 10.41 -2.12 1.07
C ARG A 233 11.26 -1.40 0.01
N CYS A 234 12.37 -2.02 -0.41
CA CYS A 234 13.22 -1.48 -1.47
C CYS A 234 12.63 -1.69 -2.89
N LEU A 235 11.56 -2.49 -3.05
CA LEU A 235 10.95 -2.70 -4.36
C LEU A 235 10.11 -1.49 -4.77
N PRO A 236 10.29 -0.97 -6.00
CA PRO A 236 9.47 0.13 -6.48
C PRO A 236 8.01 -0.31 -6.57
N GLN A 237 7.08 0.56 -6.16
CA GLN A 237 5.63 0.29 -6.21
C GLN A 237 5.17 -0.93 -5.38
N ALA A 238 6.02 -1.45 -4.51
CA ALA A 238 5.66 -2.45 -3.52
C ALA A 238 5.18 -1.77 -2.24
N ARG A 239 4.22 -2.41 -1.59
CA ARG A 239 3.66 -2.00 -0.30
C ARG A 239 3.86 -3.14 0.65
N VAL A 240 4.44 -2.85 1.81
CA VAL A 240 4.82 -3.88 2.77
C VAL A 240 4.08 -3.63 4.06
N ALA A 241 3.31 -4.62 4.50
CA ALA A 241 2.75 -4.64 5.84
C ALA A 241 3.15 -5.93 6.54
N PHE A 242 3.43 -5.85 7.82
CA PHE A 242 3.92 -6.99 8.58
C PHE A 242 3.35 -7.04 9.99
N PHE A 243 3.43 -8.22 10.59
CA PHE A 243 2.98 -8.47 11.94
C PHE A 243 3.88 -9.50 12.62
N TYR A 244 4.30 -9.21 13.85
CA TYR A 244 5.03 -10.14 14.70
C TYR A 244 4.07 -10.69 15.76
N CYS A 245 3.63 -11.94 15.61
CA CYS A 245 2.76 -12.62 16.57
C CYS A 245 3.47 -12.78 17.92
N ARG A 246 2.73 -12.58 19.03
CA ARG A 246 3.20 -12.93 20.37
C ARG A 246 2.08 -13.30 21.31
N ASN A 247 2.33 -14.32 22.13
CA ASN A 247 1.38 -14.83 23.13
C ASN A 247 1.11 -13.83 24.28
N THR A 248 1.98 -12.83 24.49
CA THR A 248 1.81 -11.81 25.55
C THR A 248 0.96 -10.61 25.14
N ASP A 249 0.60 -10.51 23.87
CA ASP A 249 -0.21 -9.40 23.38
C ASP A 249 -1.66 -9.70 23.79
N GLY A 250 -2.05 -9.22 24.97
CA GLY A 250 -3.31 -9.53 25.68
C GLY A 250 -4.62 -9.16 24.96
N ASP A 251 -4.60 -8.98 23.63
CA ASP A 251 -5.79 -8.90 22.81
C ASP A 251 -6.46 -10.28 22.79
N ARG A 252 -7.70 -10.36 23.29
CA ARG A 252 -8.54 -11.58 23.26
C ARG A 252 -8.88 -12.06 21.84
N ASN A 253 -8.29 -11.45 20.81
CA ASN A 253 -8.70 -11.59 19.42
C ASN A 253 -7.51 -11.33 18.47
N ALA A 254 -6.72 -12.38 18.24
CA ALA A 254 -5.49 -12.32 17.45
C ALA A 254 -5.73 -11.77 16.03
N LEU A 255 -6.80 -12.20 15.35
CA LEU A 255 -7.11 -11.71 14.00
C LEU A 255 -7.41 -10.20 13.98
N VAL A 256 -8.12 -9.69 14.99
CA VAL A 256 -8.40 -8.25 15.08
C VAL A 256 -7.10 -7.47 15.31
N ALA A 257 -6.19 -7.96 16.16
CA ALA A 257 -4.88 -7.35 16.35
C ALA A 257 -4.05 -7.29 15.06
N VAL A 258 -4.03 -8.41 14.31
CA VAL A 258 -3.40 -8.50 12.98
C VAL A 258 -4.03 -7.49 12.01
N ALA A 259 -5.37 -7.44 11.96
CA ALA A 259 -6.11 -6.55 11.08
C ALA A 259 -5.85 -5.08 11.40
N ARG A 260 -6.00 -4.66 12.66
CA ARG A 260 -5.71 -3.30 13.14
C ARG A 260 -4.32 -2.85 12.69
N THR A 261 -3.33 -3.72 12.90
CA THR A 261 -1.93 -3.41 12.65
C THR A 261 -1.60 -3.35 11.16
N ILE A 262 -2.11 -4.28 10.35
CA ILE A 262 -1.91 -4.28 8.90
C ILE A 262 -2.66 -3.11 8.24
N ILE A 263 -3.92 -2.86 8.61
CA ILE A 263 -4.69 -1.71 8.11
C ILE A 263 -3.95 -0.41 8.43
N SER A 264 -3.41 -0.27 9.65
CA SER A 264 -2.68 0.93 10.05
C SER A 264 -1.42 1.20 9.23
N GLN A 265 -0.79 0.16 8.66
CA GLN A 265 0.37 0.30 7.78
C GLN A 265 -0.09 0.67 6.36
N LEU A 266 -1.15 0.03 5.85
CA LEU A 266 -1.65 0.26 4.49
C LEU A 266 -2.38 1.60 4.32
N VAL A 267 -3.02 2.10 5.37
CA VAL A 267 -3.81 3.35 5.32
C VAL A 267 -2.95 4.61 5.13
N VAL A 268 -1.66 4.55 5.43
CA VAL A 268 -0.73 5.67 5.30
C VAL A 268 -0.55 6.07 3.82
N GLU A 269 -0.63 5.09 2.93
CA GLU A 269 -0.32 5.26 1.50
C GLU A 269 -1.56 5.43 0.61
N ASN A 270 -2.77 5.42 1.20
CA ASN A 270 -4.02 5.46 0.44
C ASN A 270 -5.11 6.29 1.12
N ASP A 271 -5.38 7.48 0.56
CA ASP A 271 -6.38 8.40 1.09
C ASP A 271 -7.82 7.86 0.98
N MET A 272 -8.16 7.07 -0.05
CA MET A 272 -9.49 6.46 -0.13
C MET A 272 -9.72 5.45 0.97
N LEU A 273 -8.71 4.62 1.25
CA LEU A 273 -8.74 3.68 2.36
C LEU A 273 -8.84 4.44 3.69
N LEU A 274 -8.08 5.53 3.85
CA LEU A 274 -8.16 6.39 5.05
C LEU A 274 -9.56 6.93 5.27
N LEU A 275 -10.19 7.47 4.23
CA LEU A 275 -11.55 7.98 4.29
C LEU A 275 -12.54 6.87 4.65
N LYS A 276 -12.37 5.66 4.11
CA LYS A 276 -13.23 4.52 4.42
C LYS A 276 -13.12 4.06 5.86
N VAL A 277 -11.89 3.90 6.36
CA VAL A 277 -11.65 3.50 7.74
C VAL A 277 -12.15 4.57 8.70
N PHE A 278 -11.94 5.86 8.38
CA PHE A 278 -12.44 6.98 9.18
C PHE A 278 -13.97 7.01 9.28
N GLU A 279 -14.67 6.88 8.14
CA GLU A 279 -16.14 6.80 8.14
C GLU A 279 -16.63 5.61 8.95
N THR A 280 -16.01 4.44 8.78
CA THR A 280 -16.37 3.23 9.52
C THR A 280 -16.16 3.42 11.02
N ALA A 281 -15.05 4.04 11.43
CA ALA A 281 -14.77 4.38 12.82
C ALA A 281 -15.87 5.28 13.40
N GLN A 282 -16.26 6.34 12.69
CA GLN A 282 -17.32 7.26 13.11
C GLN A 282 -18.70 6.57 13.22
N ALA A 283 -19.01 5.66 12.30
CA ALA A 283 -20.29 4.95 12.28
C ALA A 283 -20.35 3.77 13.27
N SER A 284 -19.20 3.21 13.67
CA SER A 284 -19.14 2.00 14.48
C SER A 284 -19.68 2.17 15.90
N GLY A 285 -19.49 3.35 16.50
CA GLY A 285 -19.69 3.57 17.93
C GLY A 285 -18.67 2.85 18.84
N GLU A 286 -17.71 2.10 18.27
CA GLU A 286 -16.67 1.42 19.02
C GLU A 286 -15.54 2.40 19.37
N ALA A 287 -15.06 2.39 20.62
CA ALA A 287 -13.91 3.21 21.03
C ALA A 287 -12.63 2.78 20.30
N VAL A 288 -12.50 1.48 20.03
CA VAL A 288 -11.45 0.85 19.23
C VAL A 288 -12.04 -0.28 18.40
N LEU A 289 -11.50 -0.52 17.20
CA LEU A 289 -11.99 -1.57 16.30
C LEU A 289 -11.97 -2.95 16.97
N SER A 290 -13.08 -3.45 17.48
CA SER A 290 -13.16 -4.67 18.29
C SER A 290 -13.96 -5.78 17.62
N SER A 291 -14.90 -5.41 16.75
CA SER A 291 -15.70 -6.35 15.98
C SER A 291 -14.86 -7.17 15.00
N ARG A 292 -14.94 -8.51 15.11
CA ARG A 292 -14.28 -9.46 14.19
C ARG A 292 -14.75 -9.29 12.75
N SER A 293 -16.05 -9.13 12.54
CA SER A 293 -16.62 -8.99 11.19
C SER A 293 -16.18 -7.68 10.56
N MET A 294 -16.21 -6.58 11.31
CA MET A 294 -15.76 -5.27 10.84
C MET A 294 -14.26 -5.27 10.49
N ALA A 295 -13.43 -5.88 11.34
CA ALA A 295 -12.00 -5.99 11.10
C ALA A 295 -11.69 -6.81 9.84
N LYS A 296 -12.37 -7.94 9.63
CA LYS A 296 -12.26 -8.73 8.39
C LYS A 296 -12.66 -7.92 7.16
N THR A 297 -13.78 -7.20 7.22
CA THR A 297 -14.27 -6.38 6.10
C THR A 297 -13.29 -5.25 5.76
N LEU A 298 -12.83 -4.50 6.77
CA LEU A 298 -11.87 -3.41 6.55
C LEU A 298 -10.52 -3.91 6.05
N LEU A 299 -10.04 -5.05 6.56
CA LEU A 299 -8.80 -5.65 6.08
C LEU A 299 -8.94 -6.15 4.64
N ALA A 300 -10.07 -6.76 4.27
CA ALA A 300 -10.33 -7.17 2.89
C ALA A 300 -10.33 -5.96 1.94
N ILE A 301 -11.00 -4.86 2.32
CA ILE A 301 -10.97 -3.60 1.57
C ILE A 301 -9.52 -3.12 1.44
N ALA A 302 -8.78 -3.03 2.55
CA ALA A 302 -7.40 -2.56 2.56
C ALA A 302 -6.49 -3.37 1.62
N LEU A 303 -6.64 -4.69 1.55
CA LEU A 303 -5.84 -5.53 0.66
C LEU A 303 -6.23 -5.40 -0.82
N GLN A 304 -7.46 -4.95 -1.12
CA GLN A 304 -8.04 -4.96 -2.47
C GLN A 304 -8.17 -3.57 -3.11
N THR A 305 -8.08 -2.45 -2.37
CA THR A 305 -8.28 -1.09 -2.91
C THR A 305 -7.14 -0.61 -3.84
N PHE A 306 -5.97 -1.21 -3.73
CA PHE A 306 -4.80 -0.70 -4.45
C PHE A 306 -4.79 -1.05 -5.96
N PRO A 307 -4.22 -0.19 -6.82
CA PRO A 307 -4.13 -0.44 -8.26
C PRO A 307 -3.33 -1.69 -8.60
N THR A 308 -3.63 -2.33 -9.75
CA THR A 308 -2.91 -3.53 -10.24
C THR A 308 -1.41 -3.28 -10.47
N SER A 309 -1.03 -2.03 -10.73
CA SER A 309 0.37 -1.62 -10.90
C SER A 309 1.18 -1.70 -9.60
N GLN A 310 0.54 -1.79 -8.43
CA GLN A 310 1.21 -1.91 -7.15
C GLN A 310 1.01 -3.30 -6.55
N LYS A 311 2.04 -3.82 -5.88
CA LYS A 311 2.01 -5.14 -5.23
C LYS A 311 2.02 -4.99 -3.71
N THR A 312 1.26 -5.83 -3.00
CA THR A 312 1.17 -5.88 -1.55
C THR A 312 1.88 -7.12 -1.03
N TYR A 313 2.89 -6.93 -0.17
CA TYR A 313 3.59 -8.00 0.54
C TYR A 313 3.16 -7.97 2.00
N ILE A 314 2.58 -9.08 2.47
CA ILE A 314 2.18 -9.29 3.86
C ILE A 314 3.11 -10.31 4.49
N ILE A 315 3.78 -9.94 5.58
CA ILE A 315 4.68 -10.83 6.32
C ILE A 315 4.13 -11.04 7.73
N ILE A 316 3.78 -12.27 8.08
CA ILE A 316 3.29 -12.64 9.42
C ILE A 316 4.31 -13.59 10.03
N ASP A 317 5.04 -13.09 11.04
CA ASP A 317 6.08 -13.84 11.76
C ASP A 317 5.60 -14.36 13.10
N GLY A 318 6.06 -15.56 13.48
CA GLY A 318 5.75 -16.17 14.77
C GLY A 318 4.34 -16.73 14.88
N LEU A 319 3.72 -17.18 13.78
CA LEU A 319 2.32 -17.62 13.78
C LEU A 319 2.04 -18.79 14.78
N ASP A 320 3.07 -19.58 15.11
CA ASP A 320 3.05 -20.62 16.14
C ASP A 320 2.97 -20.10 17.59
N GLU A 321 3.20 -18.81 17.83
CA GLU A 321 3.05 -18.20 19.16
C GLU A 321 1.58 -17.99 19.57
N TYR A 322 0.63 -18.13 18.64
CA TYR A 322 -0.80 -18.07 18.92
C TYR A 322 -1.42 -19.45 19.12
N ALA A 323 -2.56 -19.47 19.81
CA ALA A 323 -3.36 -20.66 19.99
C ALA A 323 -3.77 -21.26 18.62
N ARG A 324 -3.99 -22.58 18.59
CA ARG A 324 -4.27 -23.33 17.36
C ARG A 324 -5.43 -22.77 16.55
N GLU A 325 -6.50 -22.33 17.22
CA GLU A 325 -7.69 -21.79 16.58
C GLU A 325 -7.39 -20.45 15.88
N ASP A 326 -6.70 -19.55 16.56
CA ASP A 326 -6.32 -18.23 16.05
C ASP A 326 -5.39 -18.34 14.84
N ARG A 327 -4.32 -19.14 14.93
CA ARG A 327 -3.40 -19.31 13.79
C ARG A 327 -4.07 -19.92 12.58
N LYS A 328 -5.03 -20.84 12.80
CA LYS A 328 -5.80 -21.46 11.72
C LYS A 328 -6.73 -20.45 11.09
N GLU A 329 -7.42 -19.64 11.90
CA GLU A 329 -8.29 -18.57 11.40
C GLU A 329 -7.50 -17.56 10.55
N ILE A 330 -6.37 -17.05 11.06
CA ILE A 330 -5.50 -16.11 10.34
C ILE A 330 -5.04 -16.71 9.01
N SER A 331 -4.51 -17.95 9.05
CA SER A 331 -4.03 -18.64 7.84
C SER A 331 -5.13 -18.79 6.80
N ILE A 332 -6.30 -19.31 7.20
CA ILE A 332 -7.42 -19.52 6.27
C ILE A 332 -7.87 -18.19 5.67
N TRP A 333 -8.05 -17.16 6.49
CA TRP A 333 -8.55 -15.88 6.03
C TRP A 333 -7.64 -15.24 4.97
N PHE A 334 -6.33 -15.18 5.21
CA PHE A 334 -5.38 -14.62 4.22
C PHE A 334 -5.31 -15.45 2.95
N LYS A 335 -5.38 -16.79 3.05
CA LYS A 335 -5.43 -17.67 1.87
C LYS A 335 -6.69 -17.44 1.05
N GLU A 336 -7.84 -17.25 1.69
CA GLU A 336 -9.09 -16.88 1.01
C GLU A 336 -8.99 -15.52 0.32
N GLN A 337 -8.36 -14.53 0.96
CA GLN A 337 -8.12 -13.23 0.31
C GLN A 337 -7.30 -13.38 -0.96
N VAL A 338 -6.20 -14.15 -0.91
CA VAL A 338 -5.35 -14.39 -2.08
C VAL A 338 -6.09 -15.16 -3.17
N ARG A 339 -6.91 -16.17 -2.80
CA ARG A 339 -7.70 -16.97 -3.75
C ARG A 339 -8.85 -16.21 -4.39
N SER A 340 -9.34 -15.14 -3.75
CA SER A 340 -10.39 -14.29 -4.32
C SER A 340 -9.88 -13.34 -5.42
N ILE A 341 -8.56 -13.20 -5.57
CA ILE A 341 -7.95 -12.37 -6.60
C ILE A 341 -8.06 -13.07 -7.97
N PRO A 342 -8.54 -12.37 -9.02
CA PRO A 342 -8.59 -12.92 -10.37
C PRO A 342 -7.22 -13.40 -10.87
N ARG A 343 -7.18 -14.47 -11.66
CA ARG A 343 -5.92 -15.05 -12.17
C ARG A 343 -5.00 -14.06 -12.90
N GLN A 344 -5.58 -13.08 -13.61
CA GLN A 344 -4.83 -12.02 -14.31
C GLN A 344 -4.11 -11.05 -13.35
N ASP A 345 -4.60 -10.93 -12.13
CA ASP A 345 -4.04 -10.08 -11.07
C ASP A 345 -3.30 -10.91 -10.01
N LEU A 346 -3.08 -12.21 -10.26
CA LEU A 346 -2.43 -13.11 -9.32
C LEU A 346 -1.02 -12.59 -8.96
N GLY A 347 -0.70 -12.66 -7.67
CA GLY A 347 0.53 -12.07 -7.14
C GLY A 347 0.45 -10.57 -6.84
N GLN A 348 -0.71 -9.91 -7.01
CA GLN A 348 -0.93 -8.56 -6.48
C GLN A 348 -0.89 -8.55 -4.94
N LEU A 349 -1.44 -9.57 -4.30
CA LEU A 349 -1.29 -9.82 -2.86
C LEU A 349 -0.40 -11.05 -2.69
N ARG A 350 0.64 -10.91 -1.87
CA ARG A 350 1.56 -11.99 -1.54
C ARG A 350 1.69 -12.08 -0.03
N CYS A 351 1.54 -13.28 0.50
CA CYS A 351 1.61 -13.52 1.93
C CYS A 351 2.78 -14.48 2.23
N LEU A 352 3.61 -14.08 3.17
CA LEU A 352 4.65 -14.91 3.77
C LEU A 352 4.24 -15.22 5.22
N PHE A 353 4.06 -16.50 5.52
CA PHE A 353 3.88 -16.99 6.88
C PHE A 353 5.19 -17.56 7.38
N VAL A 354 5.69 -17.03 8.50
CA VAL A 354 6.89 -17.54 9.16
C VAL A 354 6.46 -18.22 10.46
N SER A 355 6.82 -19.50 10.61
CA SER A 355 6.44 -20.29 11.77
C SER A 355 7.40 -21.43 12.05
N GLN A 356 7.27 -22.08 13.20
CA GLN A 356 7.93 -23.36 13.43
C GLN A 356 7.44 -24.45 12.46
N ASP A 357 8.27 -25.48 12.28
CA ASP A 357 7.88 -26.65 11.50
C ASP A 357 7.16 -27.71 12.35
N ASP A 358 6.02 -27.33 12.93
CA ASP A 358 5.16 -28.25 13.69
C ASP A 358 4.12 -28.95 12.79
N GLY A 359 3.58 -30.08 13.26
CA GLY A 359 2.60 -30.87 12.50
C GLY A 359 1.32 -30.09 12.16
N PHE A 360 0.98 -29.08 12.96
CA PHE A 360 -0.19 -28.24 12.72
C PHE A 360 0.04 -27.23 11.60
N ALA A 361 1.18 -26.51 11.58
CA ALA A 361 1.53 -25.59 10.52
C ALA A 361 1.71 -26.33 9.19
N ARG A 362 2.25 -27.56 9.21
CA ARG A 362 2.27 -28.43 8.02
C ARG A 362 0.89 -28.71 7.46
N LYS A 363 -0.12 -28.90 8.33
CA LYS A 363 -1.51 -29.13 7.91
C LYS A 363 -2.17 -27.83 7.44
N ASP A 364 -2.12 -26.78 8.25
CA ASP A 364 -2.84 -25.52 8.03
C ASP A 364 -2.27 -24.70 6.87
N LEU A 365 -0.99 -24.87 6.52
CA LEU A 365 -0.29 -24.20 5.41
C LEU A 365 0.20 -25.17 4.32
N SER A 366 -0.42 -26.36 4.23
CA SER A 366 -0.06 -27.41 3.27
C SER A 366 -0.14 -26.99 1.79
N ASP A 367 -0.99 -26.02 1.48
CA ASP A 367 -1.19 -25.47 0.14
C ASP A 367 -0.27 -24.27 -0.18
N CYS A 368 0.58 -23.86 0.77
CA CYS A 368 1.58 -22.83 0.56
C CYS A 368 2.87 -23.45 0.02
N THR A 369 3.57 -22.74 -0.85
CA THR A 369 4.93 -23.12 -1.24
C THR A 369 5.80 -23.09 0.02
N SER A 370 6.57 -24.15 0.27
CA SER A 370 7.31 -24.32 1.53
C SER A 370 8.80 -24.13 1.35
N LEU A 371 9.41 -23.29 2.17
CA LEU A 371 10.85 -23.15 2.33
C LEU A 371 11.20 -23.52 3.78
N VAL A 372 11.85 -24.68 3.94
CA VAL A 372 12.27 -25.17 5.25
C VAL A 372 13.74 -24.81 5.49
N LEU A 373 14.01 -24.13 6.59
CA LEU A 373 15.36 -23.81 7.05
C LEU A 373 16.08 -25.08 7.47
N THR A 374 17.32 -25.20 7.03
CA THR A 374 18.20 -26.32 7.36
C THR A 374 19.51 -25.76 7.91
N ALA A 375 20.27 -26.60 8.62
CA ALA A 375 21.58 -26.23 9.15
C ALA A 375 22.52 -25.62 8.09
N MET A 376 22.46 -26.13 6.85
CA MET A 376 23.29 -25.64 5.75
C MET A 376 22.96 -24.20 5.37
N HIS A 377 21.69 -23.78 5.46
CA HIS A 377 21.29 -22.41 5.15
C HIS A 377 21.76 -21.41 6.21
N THR A 378 21.80 -21.81 7.48
CA THR A 378 22.07 -20.91 8.61
C THR A 378 23.50 -20.97 9.11
N GLN A 379 24.32 -21.93 8.66
CA GLN A 379 25.70 -22.13 9.11
C GLN A 379 26.55 -20.85 9.01
N ALA A 380 26.62 -20.24 7.82
CA ALA A 380 27.42 -19.02 7.61
C ALA A 380 26.91 -17.86 8.49
N ASP A 381 25.59 -17.72 8.62
CA ASP A 381 24.97 -16.68 9.46
C ASP A 381 25.30 -16.89 10.95
N ILE A 382 25.31 -18.14 11.43
CA ILE A 382 25.68 -18.50 12.80
C ILE A 382 27.17 -18.20 13.05
N GLU A 383 28.06 -18.54 12.12
CA GLU A 383 29.49 -18.28 12.24
C GLU A 383 29.77 -16.77 12.34
N VAL A 384 29.16 -15.97 11.48
CA VAL A 384 29.28 -14.51 11.50
C VAL A 384 28.71 -13.92 12.80
N TYR A 385 27.56 -14.40 13.26
CA TYR A 385 26.97 -13.97 14.53
C TYR A 385 27.88 -14.27 15.72
N CYS A 386 28.47 -15.47 15.75
CA CYS A 386 29.39 -15.87 16.81
C CYS A 386 30.68 -15.04 16.80
N GLN A 387 31.21 -14.70 15.62
CA GLN A 387 32.38 -13.83 15.48
C GLN A 387 32.09 -12.41 15.98
N MET A 388 30.93 -11.86 15.66
CA MET A 388 30.51 -10.54 16.15
C MET A 388 30.44 -10.50 17.68
N TRP A 389 29.82 -11.50 18.31
CA TRP A 389 29.76 -11.56 19.77
C TRP A 389 31.13 -11.74 20.41
N HIS A 390 32.02 -12.50 19.78
CA HIS A 390 33.41 -12.62 20.22
C HIS A 390 34.10 -11.25 20.23
N GLN A 391 34.00 -10.48 19.14
CA GLN A 391 34.55 -9.12 19.08
C GLN A 391 33.97 -8.19 20.14
N ARG A 392 32.65 -8.20 20.36
CA ARG A 392 32.00 -7.39 21.41
C ARG A 392 32.47 -7.76 22.83
N ILE A 393 32.74 -9.04 23.07
CA ILE A 393 33.30 -9.51 24.33
C ILE A 393 34.74 -8.98 24.47
N GLU A 394 35.56 -9.07 23.43
CA GLU A 394 36.93 -8.55 23.45
C GLU A 394 36.98 -7.03 23.64
N GLU A 395 36.11 -6.28 22.97
CA GLU A 395 35.98 -4.82 23.14
C GLU A 395 35.63 -4.44 24.58
N ARG A 396 34.82 -5.25 25.26
CA ARG A 396 34.32 -4.94 26.61
C ARG A 396 35.25 -5.45 27.72
N PHE A 397 35.93 -6.58 27.51
CA PHE A 397 36.66 -7.30 28.55
C PHE A 397 38.16 -7.49 28.25
N GLY A 398 38.64 -7.05 27.08
CA GLY A 398 40.00 -7.24 26.62
C GLY A 398 40.17 -8.46 25.71
N PRO A 399 41.30 -8.57 24.99
CA PRO A 399 41.55 -9.63 24.02
C PRO A 399 41.53 -11.02 24.69
N LEU A 400 40.91 -11.99 24.03
CA LEU A 400 40.86 -13.37 24.51
C LEU A 400 42.04 -14.15 23.93
N ASP A 401 42.61 -15.10 24.70
CA ASP A 401 43.68 -15.96 24.18
C ASP A 401 43.13 -16.84 23.05
N PRO A 402 43.64 -16.71 21.80
CA PRO A 402 43.18 -17.51 20.67
C PRO A 402 43.40 -19.02 20.84
N ASN A 403 44.34 -19.42 21.69
CA ASN A 403 44.71 -20.82 21.90
C ASN A 403 43.85 -21.52 22.95
N ASP A 404 43.27 -20.78 23.91
CA ASP A 404 42.44 -21.36 24.96
C ASP A 404 40.93 -21.21 24.67
N TYR A 405 40.50 -20.13 23.98
CA TYR A 405 39.06 -19.85 23.81
C TYR A 405 38.72 -19.16 22.49
N ASN A 406 38.74 -19.90 21.36
CA ASN A 406 37.99 -19.46 20.18
C ASN A 406 36.49 -19.74 20.39
N ILE A 407 35.86 -18.93 21.25
CA ILE A 407 34.45 -19.02 21.65
C ILE A 407 33.56 -19.04 20.40
N SER A 408 33.91 -18.27 19.38
CA SER A 408 33.09 -18.18 18.16
C SER A 408 32.98 -19.53 17.44
N LYS A 409 34.10 -20.24 17.24
CA LYS A 409 34.13 -21.55 16.60
C LYS A 409 33.47 -22.63 17.47
N LEU A 410 33.71 -22.60 18.79
CA LEU A 410 33.12 -23.56 19.72
C LEU A 410 31.60 -23.42 19.80
N VAL A 411 31.08 -22.19 19.88
CA VAL A 411 29.64 -21.92 19.94
C VAL A 411 28.97 -22.19 18.60
N ALA A 412 29.59 -21.83 17.47
CA ALA A 412 29.06 -22.14 16.15
C ALA A 412 28.94 -23.65 15.91
N ALA A 413 29.97 -24.43 16.26
CA ALA A 413 29.94 -25.88 16.16
C ALA A 413 28.84 -26.50 17.03
N ARG A 414 28.73 -26.09 18.30
CA ARG A 414 27.67 -26.58 19.21
C ARG A 414 26.26 -26.20 18.76
N ALA A 415 26.09 -24.98 18.22
CA ALA A 415 24.81 -24.54 17.67
C ALA A 415 24.41 -25.39 16.45
N GLN A 416 25.36 -25.70 15.56
CA GLN A 416 25.14 -26.61 14.44
C GLN A 416 24.76 -28.02 14.93
N ASP A 417 25.49 -28.59 15.89
CA ASP A 417 25.19 -29.92 16.45
C ASP A 417 23.78 -30.00 17.04
N THR A 418 23.34 -28.95 17.74
CA THR A 418 21.98 -28.85 18.30
C THR A 418 20.91 -28.83 17.20
N ILE A 419 21.21 -28.15 16.09
CA ILE A 419 20.34 -28.10 14.91
C ILE A 419 20.29 -29.50 14.25
N TYR A 420 21.42 -30.19 14.11
CA TYR A 420 21.45 -31.55 13.55
C TYR A 420 20.76 -32.60 14.45
N SER A 421 20.96 -32.55 15.77
CA SER A 421 20.38 -33.51 16.72
C SER A 421 18.86 -33.38 16.83
N SER A 422 18.32 -32.17 16.71
CA SER A 422 16.88 -31.93 16.72
C SER A 422 16.18 -32.49 15.46
N LYS A 423 16.89 -32.55 14.33
CA LYS A 423 16.40 -33.18 13.10
C LYS A 423 16.29 -34.69 13.23
N SER A 424 17.27 -35.34 13.86
CA SER A 424 17.21 -36.79 14.11
C SER A 424 16.07 -37.19 15.04
N GLN A 425 15.74 -36.39 16.05
CA GLN A 425 14.59 -36.67 16.93
C GLN A 425 13.24 -36.53 16.22
N GLN A 426 13.09 -35.51 15.36
CA GLN A 426 11.87 -35.32 14.56
C GLN A 426 11.65 -36.39 13.49
N GLU A 427 12.69 -37.08 13.03
CA GLU A 427 12.59 -38.20 12.08
C GLU A 427 12.28 -39.55 12.78
N THR A 428 12.55 -39.70 14.08
CA THR A 428 12.18 -40.89 14.88
C THR A 428 10.76 -40.85 15.47
N ASP A 429 10.16 -39.67 15.62
CA ASP A 429 8.80 -39.49 16.18
C ASP A 429 7.70 -39.44 15.11
N MET A 430 8.02 -39.84 13.87
CA MET A 430 7.11 -39.93 12.73
C MET A 430 6.92 -41.40 12.33
#